data_AF-A0A9C7QHV7-F1
#
_entry.id   AF-A0A9C7QHV7-F1
#
_cell.length_a   1.000
_cell.length_b   1.000
_cell.length_c   1.000
_cell.angle_alpha   90.00
_cell.angle_beta   90.00
_cell.angle_gamma   90.00
#
_symmetry.space_group_name_H-M   'P 1'
#
loop_
_entity.id
_entity.type
_entity.pdbx_description
1 polymer ?
#
loop_
_entity_poly.entity_id
_entity_poly.type
_entity_poly.pdbx_seq_one_letter_code
_entity_poly.pdbx_strand_id
1 'polypeptide(L)'
;MFRTANFAFLLLLIGWMGSSYAGGIVLERTRVIYDASKKEAALPLANRSEEMPYLLQSWVENVSNGSRGPFIVTPPLFRLDAGEDSTLRIVKSDALIPEEKESLYFINVRAIPAQKKTEIVNTNALTLVFKTRIKMFYRPKGLKGRASDAVKKLEFSITDNQLTIYNPSSYYVVFAGLSFGKTDLTDKIEYIAPLEKKTLTLASAAGKIVKWAAINDYGGTSQTETRSLL
;
A
#
# COMPACT_ATOMS: atom_id res chain seq x y z
N MET A 1 -42.45 29.74 -34.45
CA MET A 1 -41.32 30.41 -33.78
C MET A 1 -40.93 29.80 -32.41
N PHE A 2 -41.63 28.79 -31.89
CA PHE A 2 -41.38 28.23 -30.54
C PHE A 2 -40.55 26.92 -30.48
N ARG A 3 -40.11 26.35 -31.62
CA ARG A 3 -39.39 25.04 -31.63
C ARG A 3 -37.86 25.16 -31.58
N THR A 4 -37.28 26.32 -31.87
CA THR A 4 -35.82 26.54 -31.86
C THR A 4 -35.28 26.98 -30.49
N ALA A 5 -36.11 27.56 -29.63
CA ALA A 5 -35.70 28.02 -28.29
C ALA A 5 -35.41 26.87 -27.32
N ASN A 6 -36.15 25.75 -27.40
CA ASN A 6 -35.93 24.59 -26.53
C ASN A 6 -34.65 23.81 -26.86
N PHE A 7 -34.17 23.86 -28.11
CA PHE A 7 -32.93 23.19 -28.50
C PHE A 7 -31.69 23.98 -28.05
N ALA A 8 -31.76 25.31 -28.06
CA ALA A 8 -30.71 26.18 -27.55
C ALA A 8 -30.58 26.10 -26.01
N PHE A 9 -31.68 25.92 -25.30
CA PHE A 9 -31.67 25.75 -23.84
C PHE A 9 -31.10 24.40 -23.40
N LEU A 10 -31.27 23.33 -24.20
CA LEU A 10 -30.70 22.01 -23.92
C LEU A 10 -29.18 21.95 -24.19
N LEU A 11 -28.68 22.70 -25.18
CA LEU A 11 -27.25 22.82 -25.47
C LEU A 11 -26.47 23.65 -24.43
N LEU A 12 -27.14 24.58 -23.73
CA LEU A 12 -26.52 25.38 -22.67
C LEU A 12 -26.29 24.59 -21.36
N LEU A 13 -27.04 23.51 -21.14
CA LEU A 13 -26.97 22.68 -19.93
C LEU A 13 -25.88 21.58 -19.99
N ILE A 14 -25.30 21.32 -21.17
CA ILE A 14 -24.24 20.29 -21.35
C ILE A 14 -22.83 20.89 -21.08
N GLY A 15 -22.70 22.21 -20.96
CA GLY A 15 -21.41 22.90 -20.82
C GLY A 15 -20.78 22.90 -19.42
N TRP A 16 -21.45 22.37 -18.39
CA TRP A 16 -21.02 22.47 -16.99
C TRP A 16 -20.76 21.11 -16.31
N MET A 17 -20.20 20.16 -17.04
CA MET A 17 -19.48 19.05 -16.38
C MET A 17 -18.05 19.52 -16.06
N GLY A 18 -17.92 20.37 -15.04
CA GLY A 18 -16.65 20.64 -14.41
C GLY A 18 -16.08 19.33 -13.87
N SER A 19 -15.10 18.77 -14.56
CA SER A 19 -14.36 17.61 -14.05
C SER A 19 -13.53 18.11 -12.88
N SER A 20 -13.96 17.85 -11.65
CA SER A 20 -13.10 18.02 -10.49
C SER A 20 -12.01 16.95 -10.56
N TYR A 21 -10.90 17.26 -11.24
CA TYR A 21 -9.69 16.46 -11.17
C TYR A 21 -9.00 16.77 -9.85
N ALA A 22 -9.26 15.94 -8.85
CA ALA A 22 -8.44 15.91 -7.65
C ALA A 22 -7.03 15.45 -8.03
N GLY A 23 -6.15 16.42 -8.33
CA GLY A 23 -4.73 16.19 -8.54
C GLY A 23 -3.96 15.97 -7.23
N GLY A 24 -2.67 15.68 -7.33
CA GLY A 24 -1.79 15.54 -6.18
C GLY A 24 -0.66 14.56 -6.43
N ILE A 25 -0.02 14.13 -5.34
CA ILE A 25 1.11 13.21 -5.40
C ILE A 25 0.62 11.77 -5.49
N VAL A 26 0.96 11.11 -6.59
CA VAL A 26 0.63 9.72 -6.88
C VAL A 26 1.89 8.89 -6.80
N LEU A 27 1.88 7.85 -5.97
CA LEU A 27 2.88 6.78 -6.04
C LEU A 27 2.41 5.74 -7.05
N GLU A 28 3.25 5.35 -8.00
CA GLU A 28 2.86 4.38 -9.04
C GLU A 28 2.82 2.94 -8.55
N ARG A 29 3.13 2.70 -7.27
CA ARG A 29 3.10 1.39 -6.63
C ARG A 29 2.45 1.47 -5.27
N THR A 30 1.71 0.43 -4.91
CA THR A 30 1.09 0.26 -3.58
C THR A 30 1.99 -0.45 -2.58
N ARG A 31 3.15 -0.94 -3.05
CA ARG A 31 4.22 -1.55 -2.25
C ARG A 31 5.54 -1.58 -3.00
N VAL A 32 6.62 -1.77 -2.26
CA VAL A 32 7.97 -1.91 -2.80
C VAL A 32 8.55 -3.28 -2.42
N ILE A 33 9.11 -3.99 -3.38
CA ILE A 33 9.95 -5.17 -3.12
C ILE A 33 11.40 -4.75 -3.33
N TYR A 34 12.17 -4.70 -2.24
CA TYR A 34 13.62 -4.55 -2.30
C TYR A 34 14.25 -5.94 -2.45
N ASP A 35 14.60 -6.28 -3.69
CA ASP A 35 15.32 -7.51 -4.02
C ASP A 35 16.81 -7.34 -3.67
N ALA A 36 17.30 -8.13 -2.71
CA ALA A 36 18.69 -8.07 -2.25
C ALA A 36 19.71 -8.43 -3.34
N SER A 37 19.28 -8.98 -4.48
CA SER A 37 20.10 -9.14 -5.69
C SER A 37 20.42 -7.86 -6.44
N LYS A 38 19.67 -6.80 -6.15
CA LYS A 38 19.84 -5.49 -6.77
C LYS A 38 20.50 -4.53 -5.78
N LYS A 39 21.15 -3.51 -6.33
CA LYS A 39 21.76 -2.43 -5.53
C LYS A 39 20.69 -1.51 -4.93
N GLU A 40 19.55 -1.39 -5.59
CA GLU A 40 18.49 -0.47 -5.22
C GLU A 40 17.11 -0.94 -5.69
N ALA A 41 16.08 -0.37 -5.09
CA ALA A 41 14.70 -0.44 -5.55
C ALA A 41 14.22 0.95 -5.99
N ALA A 42 13.38 1.00 -7.02
CA ALA A 42 12.80 2.22 -7.55
C ALA A 42 11.33 2.36 -7.17
N LEU A 43 10.94 3.55 -6.73
CA LEU A 43 9.55 3.94 -6.50
C LEU A 43 9.25 5.19 -7.35
N PRO A 44 8.67 5.00 -8.55
CA PRO A 44 8.19 6.10 -9.36
C PRO A 44 7.02 6.81 -8.68
N LEU A 45 6.97 8.13 -8.88
CA LEU A 45 5.91 8.97 -8.39
C LEU A 45 5.70 10.16 -9.31
N ALA A 46 4.54 10.77 -9.21
CA ALA A 46 4.19 11.89 -10.06
C ALA A 46 3.36 12.92 -9.32
N ASN A 47 3.49 14.17 -9.76
CA ASN A 47 2.58 15.24 -9.38
C ASN A 47 1.54 15.43 -10.48
N ARG A 48 0.31 15.00 -10.19
CA ARG A 48 -0.85 15.12 -11.08
C ARG A 48 -1.68 16.38 -10.79
N SER A 49 -1.17 17.32 -10.00
CA SER A 49 -1.76 18.64 -9.85
C SER A 49 -1.47 19.52 -11.07
N GLU A 50 -2.42 20.39 -11.42
CA GLU A 50 -2.30 21.30 -12.57
C GLU A 50 -1.33 22.47 -12.30
N GLU A 51 -1.37 23.03 -11.10
CA GLU A 51 -0.55 24.22 -10.77
C GLU A 51 0.26 24.07 -9.48
N MET A 52 -0.09 23.10 -8.61
CA MET A 52 0.44 23.02 -7.25
C MET A 52 1.75 22.22 -7.21
N PRO A 53 2.91 22.84 -6.90
CA PRO A 53 4.14 22.12 -6.62
C PRO A 53 4.14 21.59 -5.17
N TYR A 54 4.87 20.50 -4.95
CA TYR A 54 5.02 19.90 -3.62
C TYR A 54 6.48 19.76 -3.23
N LEU A 55 6.76 20.00 -1.95
CA LEU A 55 7.99 19.53 -1.31
C LEU A 55 7.76 18.11 -0.80
N LEU A 56 8.54 17.16 -1.34
CA LEU A 56 8.47 15.74 -1.02
C LEU A 56 9.60 15.35 -0.08
N GLN A 57 9.25 14.83 1.09
CA GLN A 57 10.18 14.21 2.03
C GLN A 57 9.95 12.70 2.09
N SER A 58 10.99 11.90 1.91
CA SER A 58 10.86 10.45 1.79
C SER A 58 11.80 9.67 2.70
N TRP A 59 11.31 8.58 3.29
CA TRP A 59 12.11 7.72 4.17
C TRP A 59 11.52 6.35 4.47
N VAL A 60 12.35 5.45 5.00
CA VAL A 60 11.93 4.13 5.46
C VAL A 60 11.84 4.08 6.99
N GLU A 61 10.80 3.43 7.50
CA GLU A 61 10.55 3.17 8.93
C GLU A 61 10.51 1.68 9.24
N ASN A 62 10.96 1.32 10.43
CA ASN A 62 10.74 0.01 11.06
C ASN A 62 9.26 -0.16 11.46
N VAL A 63 8.75 -1.38 11.35
CA VAL A 63 7.36 -1.72 11.73
C VAL A 63 7.13 -1.60 13.24
N SER A 64 8.09 -2.03 14.05
CA SER A 64 7.93 -2.21 15.50
C SER A 64 7.80 -0.90 16.28
N ASN A 65 8.56 0.12 15.90
CA ASN A 65 8.68 1.36 16.68
C ASN A 65 8.62 2.64 15.83
N GLY A 66 8.46 2.54 14.51
CA GLY A 66 8.45 3.70 13.60
C GLY A 66 9.78 4.45 13.46
N SER A 67 10.86 3.93 14.05
CA SER A 67 12.21 4.49 13.88
C SER A 67 12.72 4.32 12.44
N ARG A 68 13.79 5.03 12.05
CA ARG A 68 14.38 4.91 10.72
C ARG A 68 14.84 3.47 10.45
N GLY A 69 14.41 2.91 9.32
CA GLY A 69 14.89 1.62 8.83
C GLY A 69 16.30 1.73 8.24
N PRO A 70 16.97 0.60 7.99
CA PRO A 70 18.33 0.54 7.44
C PRO A 70 18.36 0.80 5.92
N PHE A 71 17.71 1.88 5.48
CA PHE A 71 17.60 2.23 4.07
C PHE A 71 17.68 3.75 3.89
N ILE A 72 18.35 4.15 2.82
CA ILE A 72 18.47 5.53 2.38
C ILE A 72 17.55 5.70 1.17
N VAL A 73 16.75 6.76 1.19
CA VAL A 73 15.88 7.15 0.06
C VAL A 73 16.48 8.39 -0.60
N THR A 74 16.70 8.33 -1.90
CA THR A 74 17.32 9.39 -2.69
C THR A 74 16.40 9.82 -3.84
N PRO A 75 16.13 11.14 -3.99
CA PRO A 75 16.44 12.20 -3.04
C PRO A 75 15.58 12.10 -1.74
N PRO A 76 16.13 12.44 -0.56
CA PRO A 76 15.38 12.37 0.69
C PRO A 76 14.41 13.55 0.88
N LEU A 77 14.69 14.68 0.23
CA LEU A 77 13.90 15.89 0.23
C LEU A 77 14.08 16.62 -1.10
N PHE A 78 13.01 16.90 -1.83
CA PHE A 78 13.07 17.60 -3.11
C PHE A 78 11.72 18.23 -3.46
N ARG A 79 11.76 19.28 -4.29
CA ARG A 79 10.56 19.88 -4.87
C ARG A 79 10.19 19.12 -6.14
N LEU A 80 8.91 18.87 -6.35
CA LEU A 80 8.34 18.34 -7.58
C LEU A 80 7.29 19.32 -8.10
N ASP A 81 7.50 19.85 -9.30
CA ASP A 81 6.58 20.81 -9.89
C ASP A 81 5.33 20.13 -10.45
N ALA A 82 4.32 20.94 -10.80
CA ALA A 82 3.05 20.46 -11.33
C ALA A 82 3.25 19.73 -12.67
N GLY A 83 2.60 18.58 -12.82
CA GLY A 83 2.72 17.73 -14.01
C GLY A 83 4.01 16.91 -14.12
N GLU A 84 4.97 17.08 -13.20
CA GLU A 84 6.26 16.37 -13.26
C GLU A 84 6.22 14.95 -12.68
N ASP A 85 7.08 14.10 -13.25
CA ASP A 85 7.36 12.75 -12.79
C ASP A 85 8.75 12.68 -12.15
N SER A 86 8.90 11.83 -11.15
CA SER A 86 10.19 11.55 -10.52
C SER A 86 10.27 10.11 -10.03
N THR A 87 11.45 9.67 -9.62
CA THR A 87 11.66 8.33 -9.07
C THR A 87 12.54 8.39 -7.84
N LEU A 88 12.01 7.86 -6.74
CA LEU A 88 12.79 7.63 -5.53
C LEU A 88 13.62 6.35 -5.69
N ARG A 89 14.92 6.46 -5.40
CA ARG A 89 15.84 5.32 -5.31
C ARG A 89 16.02 4.95 -3.85
N ILE A 90 15.80 3.68 -3.52
CA ILE A 90 15.92 3.14 -2.18
C ILE A 90 17.15 2.24 -2.17
N VAL A 91 18.08 2.50 -1.27
CA VAL A 91 19.34 1.75 -1.13
C VAL A 91 19.44 1.24 0.29
N LYS A 92 19.77 -0.05 0.46
CA LYS A 92 20.03 -0.64 1.78
C LYS A 92 21.33 -0.06 2.35
N SER A 93 21.34 0.30 3.64
CA SER A 93 22.56 0.68 4.36
C SER A 93 23.34 -0.56 4.84
N ASP A 94 24.49 -0.33 5.48
CA ASP A 94 25.38 -1.43 5.93
C ASP A 94 24.83 -2.23 7.13
N ALA A 95 23.62 -1.94 7.60
CA ALA A 95 23.03 -2.71 8.69
C ALA A 95 22.72 -4.16 8.26
N LEU A 96 22.84 -5.07 9.22
CA LEU A 96 22.46 -6.47 9.06
C LEU A 96 20.93 -6.61 9.07
N ILE A 97 20.40 -7.29 8.08
CA ILE A 97 18.97 -7.63 7.96
C ILE A 97 18.90 -9.16 7.82
N PRO A 98 17.93 -9.84 8.44
CA PRO A 98 17.80 -11.30 8.32
C PRO A 98 17.81 -11.77 6.86
N GLU A 99 18.61 -12.79 6.56
CA GLU A 99 18.78 -13.32 5.20
C GLU A 99 17.95 -14.59 4.92
N GLU A 100 17.44 -15.24 5.96
CA GLU A 100 16.67 -16.49 5.85
C GLU A 100 15.17 -16.29 5.59
N LYS A 101 14.69 -15.05 5.71
CA LYS A 101 13.29 -14.66 5.54
C LYS A 101 13.13 -13.21 5.12
N GLU A 102 11.98 -12.90 4.56
CA GLU A 102 11.62 -11.50 4.29
C GLU A 102 11.56 -10.68 5.59
N SER A 103 11.85 -9.39 5.45
CA SER A 103 11.66 -8.38 6.49
C SER A 103 10.73 -7.27 5.99
N LEU A 104 9.74 -6.88 6.79
CA LEU A 104 8.80 -5.82 6.48
C LEU A 104 9.26 -4.47 7.05
N TYR A 105 9.14 -3.44 6.24
CA TYR A 105 9.35 -2.03 6.54
C TYR A 105 8.22 -1.20 5.94
N PHE A 106 8.20 0.10 6.21
CA PHE A 106 7.32 1.04 5.53
C PHE A 106 8.12 2.15 4.86
N ILE A 107 7.85 2.43 3.59
CA ILE A 107 8.31 3.67 2.95
C ILE A 107 7.24 4.73 3.10
N ASN A 108 7.68 5.91 3.49
CA ASN A 108 6.87 7.08 3.75
C ASN A 108 7.25 8.16 2.75
N VAL A 109 6.25 8.77 2.12
CA VAL A 109 6.40 9.94 1.26
C VAL A 109 5.46 11.01 1.78
N ARG A 110 6.03 12.07 2.35
CA ARG A 110 5.31 13.22 2.87
C ARG A 110 5.30 14.32 1.83
N ALA A 111 4.11 14.69 1.39
CA ALA A 111 3.86 15.75 0.42
C ALA A 111 3.39 17.03 1.12
N ILE A 112 4.21 18.06 1.06
CA ILE A 112 3.93 19.38 1.65
C ILE A 112 3.62 20.33 0.49
N PRO A 113 2.36 20.81 0.35
CA PRO A 113 2.02 21.74 -0.73
C PRO A 113 2.73 23.08 -0.53
N ALA A 114 3.10 23.74 -1.63
CA ALA A 114 3.56 25.12 -1.57
C ALA A 114 2.42 26.06 -1.15
N GLN A 115 2.76 27.13 -0.43
CA GLN A 115 1.82 28.18 -0.04
C GLN A 115 2.11 29.45 -0.84
N LYS A 116 1.07 30.05 -1.44
CA LYS A 116 1.20 31.36 -2.11
C LYS A 116 1.20 32.46 -1.04
N LYS A 117 2.22 33.32 -1.05
CA LYS A 117 2.40 34.41 -0.06
C LYS A 117 1.19 35.36 0.01
N THR A 118 0.44 35.50 -1.09
CA THR A 118 -0.77 36.34 -1.19
C THR A 118 -1.99 35.78 -0.46
N GLU A 119 -2.06 34.46 -0.19
CA GLU A 119 -3.20 33.83 0.49
C GLU A 119 -3.09 33.94 2.02
N ILE A 120 -1.87 34.06 2.56
CA ILE A 120 -1.60 34.05 4.01
C ILE A 120 -1.91 35.41 4.67
N VAL A 121 -1.83 36.52 3.93
CA VAL A 121 -1.81 37.86 4.53
C VAL A 121 -3.17 38.31 5.07
N ASN A 122 -4.30 37.70 4.69
CA ASN A 122 -5.63 38.11 5.16
C ASN A 122 -6.67 36.98 5.27
N THR A 123 -6.26 35.70 5.37
CA THR A 123 -7.23 34.59 5.47
C THR A 123 -6.81 33.55 6.51
N ASN A 124 -7.80 32.96 7.19
CA ASN A 124 -7.60 31.77 8.01
C ASN A 124 -7.40 30.57 7.08
N ALA A 125 -6.14 30.29 6.72
CA ALA A 125 -5.80 29.21 5.80
C ALA A 125 -5.51 27.89 6.56
N LEU A 126 -6.18 26.81 6.16
CA LEU A 126 -5.86 25.44 6.57
C LEU A 126 -4.96 24.80 5.52
N THR A 127 -3.77 24.32 5.92
CA THR A 127 -2.88 23.57 5.02
C THR A 127 -2.88 22.10 5.37
N LEU A 128 -3.21 21.25 4.40
CA LEU A 128 -3.18 19.80 4.54
C LEU A 128 -1.85 19.24 4.03
N VAL A 129 -1.18 18.45 4.87
CA VAL A 129 0.07 17.76 4.53
C VAL A 129 -0.21 16.26 4.54
N PHE A 130 -0.05 15.61 3.39
CA PHE A 130 -0.35 14.19 3.25
C PHE A 130 0.92 13.35 3.43
N LYS A 131 0.83 12.29 4.24
CA LYS A 131 1.89 11.29 4.41
C LYS A 131 1.39 9.96 3.87
N THR A 132 1.87 9.55 2.70
CA THR A 132 1.58 8.23 2.14
C THR A 132 2.56 7.22 2.71
N ARG A 133 2.03 6.15 3.31
CA ARG A 133 2.81 5.07 3.94
C ARG A 133 2.48 3.76 3.26
N ILE A 134 3.44 3.16 2.55
CA ILE A 134 3.25 1.87 1.87
C ILE A 134 4.26 0.82 2.35
N LYS A 135 3.87 -0.45 2.27
CA LYS A 135 4.70 -1.59 2.69
C LYS A 135 5.93 -1.71 1.79
N MET A 136 7.07 -1.97 2.40
CA MET A 136 8.32 -2.32 1.73
C MET A 136 8.83 -3.66 2.26
N PHE A 137 9.02 -4.63 1.38
CA PHE A 137 9.55 -5.94 1.74
C PHE A 137 11.00 -6.03 1.31
N TYR A 138 11.91 -6.27 2.26
CA TYR A 138 13.26 -6.71 1.95
C TYR A 138 13.23 -8.21 1.69
N ARG A 139 13.64 -8.61 0.48
CA ARG A 139 13.67 -9.99 0.03
C ARG A 139 15.12 -10.44 -0.17
N PRO A 140 15.68 -11.21 0.76
CA PRO A 140 17.01 -11.81 0.62
C PRO A 140 17.17 -12.64 -0.65
N LYS A 141 18.43 -12.81 -1.08
CA LYS A 141 18.80 -13.75 -2.13
C LYS A 141 18.60 -15.19 -1.63
N GLY A 142 18.21 -16.09 -2.52
CA GLY A 142 18.24 -17.53 -2.23
C GLY A 142 17.12 -18.06 -1.34
N LEU A 143 16.09 -17.26 -1.03
CA LEU A 143 14.90 -17.75 -0.33
C LEU A 143 14.25 -18.90 -1.13
N LYS A 144 13.85 -19.97 -0.41
CA LYS A 144 13.21 -21.14 -1.02
C LYS A 144 11.78 -20.84 -1.46
N GLY A 145 11.43 -21.20 -2.68
CA GLY A 145 10.09 -20.97 -3.26
C GLY A 145 9.86 -19.51 -3.64
N ARG A 146 8.61 -19.14 -3.95
CA ARG A 146 8.22 -17.77 -4.33
C ARG A 146 7.16 -17.21 -3.39
N ALA A 147 7.06 -15.88 -3.32
CA ALA A 147 6.01 -15.19 -2.55
C ALA A 147 4.59 -15.63 -2.97
N SER A 148 4.35 -15.87 -4.26
CA SER A 148 3.07 -16.38 -4.76
C SER A 148 2.73 -17.80 -4.26
N ASP A 149 3.75 -18.60 -3.95
CA ASP A 149 3.55 -19.96 -3.44
C ASP A 149 3.23 -19.96 -1.94
N ALA A 150 3.67 -18.93 -1.19
CA ALA A 150 3.43 -18.80 0.26
C ALA A 150 1.93 -18.76 0.61
N VAL A 151 1.13 -18.10 -0.22
CA VAL A 151 -0.33 -17.98 -0.04
C VAL A 151 -0.99 -19.35 0.04
N LYS A 152 -0.57 -20.29 -0.82
CA LYS A 152 -1.13 -21.65 -0.91
C LYS A 152 -0.69 -22.54 0.25
N LYS A 153 0.49 -22.25 0.81
CA LYS A 153 1.12 -23.01 1.89
C LYS A 153 0.62 -22.62 3.28
N LEU A 154 -0.23 -21.59 3.39
CA LEU A 154 -0.82 -21.25 4.69
C LEU A 154 -1.55 -22.45 5.29
N GLU A 155 -1.35 -22.63 6.58
CA GLU A 155 -1.97 -23.68 7.37
C GLU A 155 -2.99 -23.04 8.32
N PHE A 156 -4.12 -23.74 8.47
CA PHE A 156 -5.24 -23.28 9.27
C PHE A 156 -5.67 -24.42 10.18
N SER A 157 -5.91 -24.11 11.45
CA SER A 157 -6.48 -25.04 12.42
C SER A 157 -7.51 -24.31 13.28
N ILE A 158 -8.52 -25.04 13.76
CA ILE A 158 -9.53 -24.49 14.66
C ILE A 158 -9.56 -25.25 15.98
N THR A 159 -9.63 -24.52 17.09
CA THR A 159 -9.76 -25.08 18.43
C THR A 159 -10.51 -24.06 19.29
N ASP A 160 -11.57 -24.48 20.00
CA ASP A 160 -12.31 -23.61 20.94
C ASP A 160 -12.69 -22.22 20.39
N ASN A 161 -13.34 -22.17 19.22
CA ASN A 161 -13.71 -20.92 18.53
C ASN A 161 -12.51 -20.02 18.17
N GLN A 162 -11.30 -20.56 18.10
CA GLN A 162 -10.12 -19.83 17.66
C GLN A 162 -9.58 -20.39 16.35
N LEU A 163 -9.49 -19.53 15.34
CA LEU A 163 -8.83 -19.85 14.09
C LEU A 163 -7.35 -19.50 14.20
N THR A 164 -6.51 -20.50 14.16
CA THR A 164 -5.06 -20.35 14.11
C THR A 164 -4.60 -20.42 12.66
N ILE A 165 -3.77 -19.45 12.27
CA ILE A 165 -3.13 -19.34 10.97
C ILE A 165 -1.64 -19.51 11.18
N TYR A 166 -1.00 -20.38 10.41
CA TYR A 166 0.44 -20.56 10.40
C TYR A 166 1.00 -20.34 9.00
N ASN A 167 2.07 -19.55 8.91
CA ASN A 167 2.80 -19.32 7.68
C ASN A 167 4.15 -20.07 7.72
N PRO A 168 4.25 -21.27 7.11
CA PRO A 168 5.51 -22.03 7.09
C PRO A 168 6.56 -21.46 6.13
N SER A 169 6.24 -20.43 5.35
CA SER A 169 7.13 -19.89 4.32
C SER A 169 8.10 -18.83 4.85
N SER A 170 9.13 -18.52 4.04
CA SER A 170 10.05 -17.41 4.25
C SER A 170 9.50 -16.05 3.78
N TYR A 171 8.23 -15.97 3.34
CA TYR A 171 7.62 -14.78 2.74
C TYR A 171 6.45 -14.26 3.57
N TYR A 172 6.22 -12.95 3.55
CA TYR A 172 4.99 -12.36 4.09
C TYR A 172 3.80 -12.70 3.20
N VAL A 173 2.64 -12.96 3.81
CA VAL A 173 1.36 -13.02 3.10
C VAL A 173 0.50 -11.86 3.57
N VAL A 174 0.20 -10.92 2.68
CA VAL A 174 -0.70 -9.79 2.95
C VAL A 174 -2.09 -10.17 2.46
N PHE A 175 -3.08 -10.22 3.35
CA PHE A 175 -4.43 -10.64 2.99
C PHE A 175 -5.11 -9.55 2.14
N ALA A 176 -5.63 -9.95 0.98
CA ALA A 176 -6.61 -9.19 0.23
C ALA A 176 -8.04 -9.50 0.70
N GLY A 177 -8.22 -10.70 1.28
CA GLY A 177 -9.45 -11.12 1.93
C GLY A 177 -9.20 -12.40 2.73
N LEU A 178 -9.91 -12.54 3.85
CA LEU A 178 -9.92 -13.75 4.67
C LEU A 178 -11.32 -13.96 5.24
N SER A 179 -11.87 -15.16 5.09
CA SER A 179 -13.15 -15.50 5.72
C SER A 179 -13.17 -16.93 6.26
N PHE A 180 -14.01 -17.12 7.27
CA PHE A 180 -14.30 -18.43 7.86
C PHE A 180 -15.80 -18.67 7.84
N GLY A 181 -16.26 -19.62 7.02
CA GLY A 181 -17.67 -19.81 6.72
C GLY A 181 -18.28 -18.56 6.07
N LYS A 182 -19.21 -17.91 6.78
CA LYS A 182 -19.83 -16.64 6.35
C LYS A 182 -19.22 -15.41 7.01
N THR A 183 -18.28 -15.62 7.94
CA THR A 183 -17.68 -14.54 8.73
C THR A 183 -16.48 -13.96 7.97
N ASP A 184 -16.54 -12.67 7.65
CA ASP A 184 -15.39 -11.92 7.14
C ASP A 184 -14.42 -11.60 8.28
N LEU A 185 -13.15 -11.91 8.06
CA LEU A 185 -12.04 -11.73 8.99
C LEU A 185 -10.95 -10.81 8.41
N THR A 186 -11.19 -10.20 7.25
CA THR A 186 -10.19 -9.38 6.53
C THR A 186 -9.62 -8.27 7.40
N ASP A 187 -10.47 -7.59 8.18
CA ASP A 187 -10.03 -6.51 9.09
C ASP A 187 -9.37 -7.00 10.39
N LYS A 188 -9.36 -8.30 10.65
CA LYS A 188 -8.74 -8.89 11.85
C LYS A 188 -7.26 -9.17 11.66
N ILE A 189 -6.79 -9.27 10.43
CA ILE A 189 -5.41 -9.57 10.11
C ILE A 189 -5.01 -8.98 8.76
N GLU A 190 -4.08 -8.02 8.79
CA GLU A 190 -3.58 -7.39 7.57
C GLU A 190 -2.57 -8.28 6.83
N TYR A 191 -1.68 -8.93 7.57
CA TYR A 191 -0.67 -9.85 7.04
C TYR A 191 -0.30 -10.91 8.08
N ILE A 192 0.37 -11.96 7.61
CA ILE A 192 1.08 -12.93 8.44
C ILE A 192 2.55 -13.00 8.01
N ALA A 193 3.46 -12.84 8.97
CA ALA A 193 4.89 -12.82 8.77
C ALA A 193 5.47 -14.22 8.51
N PRO A 194 6.70 -14.33 7.98
CA PRO A 194 7.37 -15.61 7.80
C PRO A 194 7.52 -16.37 9.13
N LEU A 195 7.18 -17.66 9.13
CA LEU A 195 7.23 -18.56 10.29
C LEU A 195 6.34 -18.13 11.46
N GLU A 196 5.42 -17.18 11.25
CA GLU A 196 4.51 -16.69 12.28
C GLU A 196 3.30 -17.61 12.43
N LYS A 197 2.86 -17.76 13.68
CA LYS A 197 1.58 -18.35 14.05
C LYS A 197 0.74 -17.28 14.71
N LYS A 198 -0.47 -17.04 14.20
CA LYS A 198 -1.40 -16.04 14.73
C LYS A 198 -2.77 -16.64 14.94
N THR A 199 -3.41 -16.28 16.04
CA THR A 199 -4.72 -16.80 16.42
C THR A 199 -5.76 -15.69 16.41
N LEU A 200 -6.90 -15.96 15.80
CA LEU A 200 -8.05 -15.06 15.72
C LEU A 200 -9.23 -15.66 16.47
N THR A 201 -9.79 -14.90 17.41
CA THR A 201 -11.02 -15.28 18.10
C THR A 201 -12.22 -15.12 17.16
N LEU A 202 -13.04 -16.17 17.05
CA LEU A 202 -14.26 -16.18 16.27
C LEU A 202 -15.46 -16.00 17.19
N ALA A 203 -16.50 -15.32 16.70
CA ALA A 203 -17.79 -15.28 17.39
C ALA A 203 -18.50 -16.64 17.37
N SER A 204 -18.22 -17.49 16.36
CA SER A 204 -18.75 -18.84 16.23
C SER A 204 -17.84 -19.71 15.35
N ALA A 205 -17.56 -20.94 15.77
CA ALA A 205 -16.88 -21.96 14.98
C ALA A 205 -17.80 -22.73 14.02
N ALA A 206 -19.03 -22.27 13.75
CA ALA A 206 -19.96 -23.00 12.88
C ALA A 206 -19.50 -23.09 11.40
N GLY A 207 -18.50 -22.30 11.00
CA GLY A 207 -17.83 -22.46 9.71
C GLY A 207 -16.95 -23.70 9.66
N LYS A 208 -16.83 -24.32 8.48
CA LYS A 208 -15.80 -25.34 8.23
C LYS A 208 -14.85 -24.95 7.10
N ILE A 209 -15.13 -23.87 6.39
CA ILE A 209 -14.40 -23.49 5.18
C ILE A 209 -13.67 -22.19 5.45
N VAL A 210 -12.35 -22.19 5.25
CA VAL A 210 -11.54 -20.99 5.17
C VAL A 210 -11.39 -20.61 3.70
N LYS A 211 -11.62 -19.34 3.36
CA LYS A 211 -11.29 -18.77 2.05
C LYS A 211 -10.36 -17.58 2.23
N TRP A 212 -9.33 -17.49 1.40
CA TRP A 212 -8.41 -16.36 1.46
C TRP A 212 -7.81 -16.03 0.11
N ALA A 213 -7.45 -14.76 -0.05
CA ALA A 213 -6.65 -14.28 -1.16
C ALA A 213 -5.59 -13.31 -0.61
N ALA A 214 -4.51 -13.13 -1.36
CA ALA A 214 -3.42 -12.25 -0.97
C ALA A 214 -3.19 -11.14 -1.99
N ILE A 215 -2.61 -10.03 -1.54
CA ILE A 215 -2.10 -8.99 -2.43
C ILE A 215 -0.71 -9.43 -2.89
N ASN A 216 -0.50 -9.54 -4.20
CA ASN A 216 0.77 -9.94 -4.80
C ASN A 216 1.81 -8.79 -4.82
N ASP A 217 3.01 -9.06 -5.33
CA ASP A 217 4.11 -8.09 -5.39
C ASP A 217 3.80 -6.86 -6.26
N TYR A 218 2.86 -6.98 -7.20
CA TYR A 218 2.43 -5.92 -8.12
C TYR A 218 1.20 -5.15 -7.62
N GLY A 219 0.69 -5.48 -6.43
CA GLY A 219 -0.49 -4.84 -5.85
C GLY A 219 -1.84 -5.42 -6.30
N GLY A 220 -1.85 -6.46 -7.13
CA GLY A 220 -3.07 -7.16 -7.55
C GLY A 220 -3.47 -8.28 -6.59
N THR A 221 -4.73 -8.69 -6.64
CA THR A 221 -5.26 -9.79 -5.82
C THR A 221 -4.92 -11.14 -6.45
N SER A 222 -4.48 -12.10 -5.63
CA SER A 222 -4.25 -13.49 -6.05
C SER A 222 -5.56 -14.21 -6.35
N GLN A 223 -5.48 -15.42 -6.90
CA GLN A 223 -6.62 -16.33 -6.88
C GLN A 223 -7.04 -16.62 -5.43
N THR A 224 -8.34 -16.83 -5.24
CA THR A 224 -8.91 -17.19 -3.95
C THR A 224 -8.65 -18.67 -3.68
N GLU A 225 -7.92 -18.94 -2.61
CA GLU A 225 -7.71 -20.27 -2.06
C GLU A 225 -8.88 -20.65 -1.16
N THR A 226 -9.18 -21.94 -1.09
CA THR A 226 -10.26 -22.49 -0.25
C THR A 226 -9.78 -23.76 0.44
N ARG A 227 -10.03 -23.90 1.73
CA ARG A 227 -9.70 -25.10 2.51
C ARG A 227 -10.85 -25.44 3.46
N SER A 228 -11.26 -26.71 3.46
CA SER A 228 -12.14 -27.23 4.50
C SER A 228 -11.30 -27.68 5.69
N LEU A 229 -11.66 -27.24 6.89
CA LEU A 229 -11.17 -27.74 8.16
C LEU A 229 -12.10 -28.88 8.62
N LEU A 230 -11.52 -29.87 9.28
CA LEU A 230 -12.25 -30.99 9.88
C LEU A 230 -12.76 -30.61 11.26
#